data_AF-A0A369C842-F1
#
_entry.id   AF-A0A369C842-F1
#
_cell.length_a   1.000
_cell.length_b   1.000
_cell.length_c   1.000
_cell.angle_alpha   90.00
_cell.angle_beta   90.00
_cell.angle_gamma   90.00
#
_symmetry.space_group_name_H-M   'P 1'
#
loop_
_entity.id
_entity.type
_entity.pdbx_description
1 polymer ?
#
loop_
_entity_poly.entity_id
_entity_poly.type
_entity_poly.pdbx_seq_one_letter_code
_entity_poly.pdbx_strand_id
1 'polypeptide(L)'
;TRTVQAGDPDPLPNTVTVHYNPDGFPNDISDSDGHSVNLFQPGVDVAKVCYDPSGPTEPPYDTVVVHGDPLEYRFTITNDGSSDSPSLVLASVLDQVTVGSDPPLPADNLTAAATAAGCASLAYGESCSFTVQFDTSGVMAMDDVTVSDRVDVLYNPDGFPNNITDYATASCTVTPGLEGCTPGFWQGGYGRNLWNEPTDPDWPDRTGEGGTATNPFTHDTLFCDYFGCKVGTKLAGLTMIEIVGTGGGEMPERKAARNVIAAYLNTAWSMRYDFGLYDEPGEIAALWTSAVSGGISYMDVHLLLGGYNNQECPIP
;
A
#
# COMPACT_ATOMS: atom_id res chain seq x y z
N THR A 1 40.84 23.54 -29.03
CA THR A 1 40.28 22.32 -28.40
C THR A 1 38.78 22.33 -28.62
N ARG A 2 38.17 21.18 -28.89
CA ARG A 2 36.71 21.02 -28.95
C ARG A 2 36.26 20.37 -27.64
N THR A 3 35.17 20.87 -27.07
CA THR A 3 34.44 20.19 -26.00
C THR A 3 33.36 19.32 -26.65
N VAL A 4 33.31 18.04 -26.29
CA VAL A 4 32.26 17.12 -26.77
C VAL A 4 30.89 17.61 -26.27
N GLN A 5 29.88 17.56 -27.12
CA GLN A 5 28.50 17.96 -26.82
C GLN A 5 27.53 16.78 -26.93
N ALA A 6 26.38 16.90 -26.26
CA ALA A 6 25.29 15.94 -26.45
C ALA A 6 24.84 15.94 -27.91
N GLY A 7 24.73 14.75 -28.51
CA GLY A 7 24.38 14.57 -29.93
C GLY A 7 25.58 14.61 -30.88
N ASP A 8 26.82 14.75 -30.39
CA ASP A 8 28.01 14.49 -31.20
C ASP A 8 27.96 13.05 -31.76
N PRO A 9 28.32 12.85 -33.04
CA PRO A 9 28.31 11.51 -33.63
C PRO A 9 29.34 10.61 -32.95
N ASP A 10 29.06 9.32 -32.94
CA ASP A 10 29.92 8.29 -32.40
C ASP A 10 30.26 7.27 -33.50
N PRO A 11 31.53 7.20 -33.97
CA PRO A 11 32.69 7.95 -33.49
C PRO A 11 32.69 9.42 -33.95
N LEU A 12 33.35 10.29 -33.17
CA LEU A 12 33.48 11.72 -33.41
C LEU A 12 34.54 12.05 -34.46
N PRO A 13 34.18 12.49 -35.69
CA PRO A 13 35.15 12.79 -36.72
C PRO A 13 35.72 14.21 -36.56
N ASN A 14 37.00 14.34 -36.91
CA ASN A 14 37.71 15.60 -37.03
C ASN A 14 38.49 15.60 -38.35
N THR A 15 38.09 16.43 -39.30
CA THR A 15 38.74 16.58 -40.61
C THR A 15 39.35 17.96 -40.73
N VAL A 16 40.62 18.02 -41.13
CA VAL A 16 41.31 19.27 -41.46
C VAL A 16 41.54 19.30 -42.96
N THR A 17 41.08 20.36 -43.60
CA THR A 17 41.33 20.63 -45.03
C THR A 17 42.22 21.85 -45.14
N VAL A 18 43.32 21.72 -45.88
CA VAL A 18 44.19 22.84 -46.25
C VAL A 18 43.95 23.22 -47.69
N HIS A 19 44.08 24.51 -47.98
CA HIS A 19 43.96 25.08 -49.32
C HIS A 19 45.21 25.93 -49.58
N TYR A 20 45.82 25.75 -50.74
CA TYR A 20 47.01 26.49 -51.16
C TYR A 20 46.82 27.00 -52.58
N ASN A 21 47.16 28.28 -52.77
CA ASN A 21 47.17 28.93 -54.08
C ASN A 21 48.62 29.23 -54.45
N PRO A 22 49.27 28.43 -55.32
CA PRO A 22 50.64 28.68 -55.74
C PRO A 22 50.77 30.08 -56.38
N ASP A 23 51.75 30.85 -55.93
CA ASP A 23 51.94 32.24 -56.38
C ASP A 23 52.14 32.31 -57.90
N GLY A 24 51.44 33.26 -58.54
CA GLY A 24 51.41 33.42 -59.99
C GLY A 24 50.48 32.46 -60.75
N PHE A 25 49.72 31.59 -60.08
CA PHE A 25 48.78 30.65 -60.70
C PHE A 25 47.37 30.73 -60.08
N PRO A 26 46.29 30.51 -60.85
CA PRO A 26 44.92 30.56 -60.35
C PRO A 26 44.47 29.26 -59.66
N ASN A 27 45.35 28.27 -59.51
CA ASN A 27 45.01 26.96 -58.98
C ASN A 27 44.79 27.02 -57.47
N ASP A 28 43.64 26.54 -56.99
CA ASP A 28 43.43 26.19 -55.58
C ASP A 28 43.66 24.70 -55.42
N ILE A 29 44.74 24.34 -54.72
CA ILE A 29 45.08 22.95 -54.41
C ILE A 29 44.68 22.70 -52.98
N SER A 30 43.82 21.70 -52.78
CA SER A 30 43.46 21.25 -51.46
C SER A 30 44.03 19.88 -51.15
N ASP A 31 44.29 19.68 -49.86
CA ASP A 31 44.53 18.36 -49.29
C ASP A 31 43.79 18.27 -47.95
N SER A 32 43.46 17.07 -47.52
CA SER A 32 42.75 16.86 -46.26
C SER A 32 43.24 15.63 -45.54
N ASP A 33 43.30 15.74 -44.21
CA ASP A 33 43.56 14.61 -43.33
C ASP A 33 42.50 14.55 -42.23
N GLY A 34 42.23 13.34 -41.74
CA GLY A 34 41.14 13.07 -40.82
C GLY A 34 41.53 12.15 -39.67
N HIS A 35 40.87 12.35 -38.54
CA HIS A 35 40.95 11.46 -37.39
C HIS A 35 39.59 11.31 -36.73
N SER A 36 39.34 10.20 -36.03
CA SER A 36 38.11 10.01 -35.26
C SER A 36 38.40 9.50 -33.85
N VAL A 37 37.51 9.84 -32.92
CA VAL A 37 37.56 9.40 -31.52
C VAL A 37 36.25 8.67 -31.21
N ASN A 38 36.31 7.45 -30.71
CA ASN A 38 35.12 6.75 -30.24
C ASN A 38 34.58 7.47 -29.00
N LEU A 39 33.31 7.80 -28.99
CA LEU A 39 32.61 8.22 -27.79
C LEU A 39 31.92 6.98 -27.19
N PHE A 40 31.19 7.15 -26.11
CA PHE A 40 30.21 6.17 -25.64
C PHE A 40 29.16 6.93 -24.85
N GLN A 41 27.94 6.40 -24.81
CA GLN A 41 26.77 7.09 -24.29
C GLN A 41 26.14 6.21 -23.20
N PRO A 42 26.67 6.26 -21.97
CA PRO A 42 26.15 5.44 -20.90
C PRO A 42 24.74 5.93 -20.52
N GLY A 43 23.84 4.98 -20.27
CA GLY A 43 22.44 5.22 -19.94
C GLY A 43 21.95 4.17 -18.95
N VAL A 44 21.08 4.59 -18.04
CA VAL A 44 20.36 3.70 -17.15
C VAL A 44 18.88 4.03 -17.25
N ASP A 45 18.04 3.00 -17.29
CA ASP A 45 16.59 3.07 -17.20
C ASP A 45 16.16 2.31 -15.95
N VAL A 46 15.34 2.93 -15.11
CA VAL A 46 14.67 2.26 -14.00
C VAL A 46 13.17 2.27 -14.21
N ALA A 47 12.54 1.10 -14.07
CA ALA A 47 11.11 0.94 -14.00
C ALA A 47 10.70 0.48 -12.60
N LYS A 48 9.57 1.01 -12.12
CA LYS A 48 8.98 0.66 -10.84
C LYS A 48 7.51 0.34 -11.01
N VAL A 49 7.06 -0.75 -10.42
CA VAL A 49 5.64 -1.10 -10.34
C VAL A 49 5.28 -1.41 -8.90
N CYS A 50 4.04 -1.10 -8.57
CA CYS A 50 3.44 -1.30 -7.26
C CYS A 50 2.26 -2.26 -7.46
N TYR A 51 2.13 -3.29 -6.63
CA TYR A 51 1.03 -4.26 -6.77
C TYR A 51 0.67 -5.00 -5.48
N ASP A 52 -0.56 -5.51 -5.43
CA ASP A 52 -1.01 -6.51 -4.44
C ASP A 52 -0.39 -7.88 -4.78
N PRO A 53 0.48 -8.45 -3.91
CA PRO A 53 1.07 -9.76 -4.14
C PRO A 53 0.05 -10.92 -4.10
N SER A 54 -1.17 -10.69 -3.59
CA SER A 54 -2.28 -11.66 -3.66
C SER A 54 -2.90 -11.75 -5.07
N GLY A 55 -2.71 -10.71 -5.87
CA GLY A 55 -3.21 -10.58 -7.24
C GLY A 55 -2.24 -11.11 -8.32
N PRO A 56 -2.43 -10.70 -9.58
CA PRO A 56 -1.54 -11.07 -10.68
C PRO A 56 -0.13 -10.50 -10.48
N THR A 57 0.88 -11.37 -10.52
CA THR A 57 2.30 -10.96 -10.45
C THR A 57 2.87 -10.51 -11.80
N GLU A 58 2.03 -10.38 -12.82
CA GLU A 58 2.37 -9.94 -14.18
C GLU A 58 1.28 -8.99 -14.70
N PRO A 59 1.58 -8.10 -15.67
CA PRO A 59 0.62 -7.12 -16.17
C PRO A 59 -0.67 -7.74 -16.73
N PRO A 60 -1.86 -7.14 -16.49
CA PRO A 60 -2.08 -5.95 -15.66
C PRO A 60 -1.98 -6.29 -14.16
N TYR A 61 -1.21 -5.49 -13.44
CA TYR A 61 -1.05 -5.61 -11.99
C TYR A 61 -2.32 -5.13 -11.28
N ASP A 62 -2.62 -5.75 -10.13
CA ASP A 62 -3.60 -5.18 -9.19
C ASP A 62 -2.91 -4.12 -8.34
N THR A 63 -3.41 -2.89 -8.36
CA THR A 63 -2.83 -1.74 -7.64
C THR A 63 -3.68 -1.32 -6.45
N VAL A 64 -4.67 -2.13 -6.07
CA VAL A 64 -5.49 -1.91 -4.87
C VAL A 64 -5.13 -2.98 -3.85
N VAL A 65 -4.67 -2.55 -2.69
CA VAL A 65 -4.30 -3.43 -1.57
C VAL A 65 -5.24 -3.16 -0.42
N VAL A 66 -5.69 -4.22 0.23
CA VAL A 66 -6.50 -4.07 1.44
C VAL A 66 -5.59 -3.69 2.61
N HIS A 67 -6.04 -2.76 3.46
CA HIS A 67 -5.32 -2.42 4.69
C HIS A 67 -4.91 -3.66 5.50
N GLY A 68 -3.68 -3.64 6.01
CA GLY A 68 -3.10 -4.73 6.78
C GLY A 68 -2.48 -5.82 5.91
N ASP A 69 -2.85 -5.92 4.63
CA ASP A 69 -2.18 -6.80 3.68
C ASP A 69 -0.91 -6.12 3.13
N PRO A 70 0.17 -6.89 2.90
CA PRO A 70 1.43 -6.32 2.45
C PRO A 70 1.32 -5.80 1.02
N LEU A 71 1.95 -4.66 0.77
CA LEU A 71 2.11 -4.09 -0.56
C LEU A 71 3.49 -4.45 -1.13
N GLU A 72 3.62 -4.74 -2.43
CA GLU A 72 4.92 -5.01 -3.07
C GLU A 72 5.28 -3.97 -4.14
N TYR A 73 6.55 -3.56 -4.10
CA TYR A 73 7.20 -2.80 -5.16
C TYR A 73 8.20 -3.69 -5.90
N ARG A 74 8.11 -3.74 -7.23
CA ARG A 74 9.11 -4.37 -8.10
C ARG A 74 9.89 -3.31 -8.85
N PHE A 75 11.20 -3.44 -8.79
CA PHE A 75 12.16 -2.58 -9.45
C PHE A 75 12.81 -3.36 -10.59
N THR A 76 12.97 -2.73 -11.75
CA THR A 76 13.75 -3.25 -12.87
C THR A 76 14.72 -2.17 -13.30
N ILE A 77 16.02 -2.46 -13.29
CA ILE A 77 17.07 -1.53 -13.70
C ILE A 77 17.76 -2.12 -14.93
N THR A 78 17.92 -1.32 -15.97
CA THR A 78 18.50 -1.71 -17.26
C THR A 78 19.63 -0.76 -17.63
N ASN A 79 20.74 -1.31 -18.14
CA ASN A 79 21.72 -0.51 -18.86
C ASN A 79 21.24 -0.31 -20.31
N ASP A 80 20.67 0.86 -20.60
CA ASP A 80 20.11 1.24 -21.89
C ASP A 80 21.05 2.17 -22.70
N GLY A 81 22.32 2.28 -22.27
CA GLY A 81 23.33 3.06 -22.96
C GLY A 81 23.71 2.53 -24.36
N SER A 82 24.79 3.06 -24.94
CA SER A 82 25.32 2.54 -26.21
C SER A 82 25.97 1.17 -26.05
N SER A 83 25.98 0.38 -27.13
CA SER A 83 26.54 -0.99 -27.12
C SER A 83 28.05 -1.07 -26.92
N ASP A 84 28.75 0.05 -27.07
CA ASP A 84 30.17 0.23 -26.81
C ASP A 84 30.45 0.94 -25.47
N SER A 85 29.42 1.20 -24.66
CA SER A 85 29.59 1.70 -23.30
C SER A 85 30.18 0.62 -22.37
N PRO A 86 31.05 1.00 -21.41
CA PRO A 86 31.43 0.12 -20.32
C PRO A 86 30.21 -0.37 -19.54
N SER A 87 30.37 -1.48 -18.80
CA SER A 87 29.37 -1.91 -17.83
C SER A 87 29.10 -0.80 -16.81
N LEU A 88 27.85 -0.65 -16.41
CA LEU A 88 27.48 0.24 -15.32
C LEU A 88 27.73 -0.44 -13.99
N VAL A 89 28.41 0.25 -13.06
CA VAL A 89 28.67 -0.18 -11.68
C VAL A 89 27.76 0.58 -10.75
N LEU A 90 26.99 -0.15 -9.93
CA LEU A 90 26.01 0.45 -9.01
C LEU A 90 26.70 1.23 -7.89
N ALA A 91 26.29 2.49 -7.70
CA ALA A 91 26.75 3.33 -6.60
C ALA A 91 25.70 3.45 -5.50
N SER A 92 24.43 3.72 -5.85
CA SER A 92 23.35 3.78 -4.87
C SER A 92 21.96 3.53 -5.46
N VAL A 93 21.08 2.96 -4.64
CA VAL A 93 19.62 2.97 -4.83
C VAL A 93 19.00 3.59 -3.59
N LEU A 94 18.30 4.71 -3.76
CA LEU A 94 17.57 5.41 -2.70
C LEU A 94 16.07 5.31 -2.98
N ASP A 95 15.31 4.99 -1.94
CA ASP A 95 13.88 4.73 -2.01
C ASP A 95 13.13 5.63 -1.03
N GLN A 96 12.05 6.27 -1.46
CA GLN A 96 11.31 7.23 -0.65
C GLN A 96 9.81 7.06 -0.84
N VAL A 97 9.18 6.49 0.20
CA VAL A 97 7.74 6.27 0.27
C VAL A 97 7.03 7.51 0.84
N THR A 98 5.84 7.80 0.33
CA THR A 98 4.90 8.83 0.82
C THR A 98 3.52 8.21 0.94
N VAL A 99 2.89 8.37 2.11
CA VAL A 99 1.55 7.84 2.41
C VAL A 99 0.54 8.99 2.39
N GLY A 100 -0.39 8.95 1.45
CA GLY A 100 -1.42 9.98 1.30
C GLY A 100 -0.82 11.39 1.15
N SER A 101 -1.26 12.31 2.02
CA SER A 101 -0.78 13.69 2.07
C SER A 101 0.31 13.94 3.12
N ASP A 102 0.78 12.89 3.80
CA ASP A 102 1.78 13.04 4.85
C ASP A 102 3.16 13.41 4.28
N PRO A 103 4.06 13.99 5.09
CA PRO A 103 5.45 14.16 4.69
C PRO A 103 6.07 12.81 4.29
N PRO A 104 6.97 12.78 3.29
CA PRO A 104 7.64 11.54 2.90
C PRO A 104 8.34 10.88 4.09
N LEU A 105 8.28 9.54 4.12
CA LEU A 105 9.04 8.74 5.07
C LEU A 105 10.55 8.96 4.85
N PRO A 106 11.39 8.70 5.87
CA PRO A 106 12.83 8.70 5.70
C PRO A 106 13.24 7.81 4.51
N ALA A 107 14.17 8.28 3.68
CA ALA A 107 14.60 7.52 2.52
C ALA A 107 15.41 6.29 2.94
N ASP A 108 15.07 5.14 2.36
CA ASP A 108 15.75 3.87 2.56
C ASP A 108 16.86 3.68 1.54
N ASN A 109 17.94 3.01 1.96
CA ASN A 109 19.05 2.66 1.10
C ASN A 109 18.94 1.19 0.67
N LEU A 110 18.48 0.98 -0.57
CA LEU A 110 18.26 -0.35 -1.15
C LEU A 110 19.47 -0.91 -1.91
N THR A 111 20.62 -0.23 -1.86
CA THR A 111 21.82 -0.58 -2.64
C THR A 111 22.27 -2.03 -2.40
N ALA A 112 22.23 -2.50 -1.15
CA ALA A 112 22.62 -3.87 -0.82
C ALA A 112 21.63 -4.92 -1.37
N ALA A 113 20.33 -4.63 -1.32
CA ALA A 113 19.28 -5.49 -1.89
C ALA A 113 19.41 -5.58 -3.42
N ALA A 114 19.58 -4.44 -4.09
CA ALA A 114 19.83 -4.39 -5.52
C ALA A 114 21.11 -5.15 -5.92
N THR A 115 22.20 -4.95 -5.18
CA THR A 115 23.48 -5.68 -5.38
C THR A 115 23.27 -7.19 -5.29
N ALA A 116 22.56 -7.66 -4.26
CA ALA A 116 22.25 -9.08 -4.07
C ALA A 116 21.38 -9.66 -5.20
N ALA A 117 20.55 -8.83 -5.83
CA ALA A 117 19.72 -9.18 -6.98
C ALA A 117 20.45 -9.09 -8.34
N GLY A 118 21.77 -8.87 -8.34
CA GLY A 118 22.58 -8.84 -9.57
C GLY A 118 22.70 -7.45 -10.21
N CYS A 119 22.23 -6.39 -9.56
CA CYS A 119 22.35 -5.03 -10.08
C CYS A 119 23.74 -4.42 -9.91
N ALA A 120 24.70 -5.14 -9.31
CA ALA A 120 26.02 -4.59 -8.98
C ALA A 120 26.79 -4.10 -10.21
N SER A 121 26.67 -4.82 -11.33
CA SER A 121 27.31 -4.52 -12.60
C SER A 121 26.41 -4.95 -13.75
N LEU A 122 26.06 -4.03 -14.65
CA LEU A 122 25.19 -4.29 -15.80
C LEU A 122 25.94 -3.99 -17.10
N ALA A 123 26.20 -4.99 -17.93
CA ALA A 123 26.65 -4.79 -19.31
C ALA A 123 25.53 -4.19 -20.17
N TYR A 124 25.86 -3.72 -21.38
CA TYR A 124 24.87 -3.17 -22.30
C TYR A 124 23.70 -4.14 -22.54
N GLY A 125 22.47 -3.64 -22.34
CA GLY A 125 21.25 -4.40 -22.51
C GLY A 125 20.95 -5.41 -21.40
N GLU A 126 21.79 -5.50 -20.36
CA GLU A 126 21.47 -6.30 -19.18
C GLU A 126 20.51 -5.56 -18.26
N SER A 127 19.63 -6.34 -17.63
CA SER A 127 18.70 -5.87 -16.62
C SER A 127 18.80 -6.73 -15.37
N CYS A 128 18.53 -6.13 -14.22
CA CYS A 128 18.28 -6.83 -12.96
C CYS A 128 16.89 -6.44 -12.44
N SER A 129 16.30 -7.28 -11.60
CA SER A 129 15.05 -6.97 -10.91
C SER A 129 15.06 -7.46 -9.47
N PHE A 130 14.41 -6.72 -8.59
CA PHE A 130 14.19 -7.11 -7.19
C PHE A 130 12.86 -6.56 -6.68
N THR A 131 12.40 -7.09 -5.56
CA THR A 131 11.17 -6.67 -4.91
C THR A 131 11.41 -6.22 -3.47
N VAL A 132 10.61 -5.27 -3.00
CA VAL A 132 10.56 -4.81 -1.61
C VAL A 132 9.11 -4.78 -1.17
N GLN A 133 8.86 -5.23 0.05
CA GLN A 133 7.55 -5.17 0.68
C GLN A 133 7.41 -3.89 1.52
N PHE A 134 6.25 -3.26 1.42
CA PHE A 134 5.81 -2.17 2.27
C PHE A 134 4.67 -2.66 3.19
N ASP A 135 4.84 -2.48 4.49
CA ASP A 135 3.84 -2.85 5.50
C ASP A 135 2.76 -1.75 5.58
N THR A 136 1.52 -2.13 5.24
CA THR A 136 0.38 -1.20 5.23
C THR A 136 -0.32 -1.10 6.58
N SER A 137 0.07 -1.88 7.60
CA SER A 137 -0.60 -1.90 8.91
C SER A 137 -0.59 -0.54 9.62
N GLY A 138 0.42 0.30 9.35
CA GLY A 138 0.51 1.67 9.88
C GLY A 138 -0.22 2.73 9.04
N VAL A 139 -0.81 2.37 7.90
CA VAL A 139 -1.58 3.29 7.05
C VAL A 139 -2.98 3.43 7.64
N MET A 140 -3.37 4.62 8.07
CA MET A 140 -4.73 4.84 8.59
C MET A 140 -5.70 4.98 7.40
N ALA A 141 -6.30 3.87 6.95
CA ALA A 141 -7.24 3.88 5.83
C ALA A 141 -8.69 3.97 6.33
N MET A 142 -9.18 5.18 6.58
CA MET A 142 -10.64 5.41 6.71
C MET A 142 -11.33 5.56 5.35
N ASP A 143 -10.54 5.78 4.30
CA ASP A 143 -10.89 5.92 2.89
C ASP A 143 -9.68 5.43 2.08
N ASP A 144 -9.79 5.39 0.76
CA ASP A 144 -8.69 5.04 -0.14
C ASP A 144 -7.48 5.97 0.08
N VAL A 145 -6.36 5.39 0.52
CA VAL A 145 -5.08 6.10 0.73
C VAL A 145 -4.11 5.72 -0.37
N THR A 146 -3.63 6.70 -1.12
CA THR A 146 -2.56 6.44 -2.10
C THR A 146 -1.20 6.33 -1.40
N VAL A 147 -0.51 5.20 -1.56
CA VAL A 147 0.89 5.03 -1.18
C VAL A 147 1.72 5.20 -2.44
N SER A 148 2.45 6.32 -2.51
CA SER A 148 3.35 6.65 -3.62
C SER A 148 4.78 6.42 -3.22
N ASP A 149 5.60 5.97 -4.15
CA ASP A 149 6.97 5.61 -3.86
C ASP A 149 7.88 5.99 -5.02
N ARG A 150 9.02 6.60 -4.70
CA ARG A 150 10.02 7.10 -5.64
C ARG A 150 11.34 6.39 -5.40
N VAL A 151 11.93 5.86 -6.46
CA VAL A 151 13.28 5.31 -6.45
C VAL A 151 14.20 6.18 -7.29
N ASP A 152 15.38 6.49 -6.78
CA ASP A 152 16.47 7.14 -7.50
C ASP A 152 17.68 6.18 -7.55
N VAL A 153 18.18 5.91 -8.76
CA VAL A 153 19.36 5.08 -8.97
C VAL A 153 20.55 5.92 -9.39
N LEU A 154 21.74 5.53 -8.95
CA LEU A 154 23.01 6.10 -9.38
C LEU A 154 23.98 4.99 -9.74
N TYR A 155 24.51 5.09 -10.96
CA TYR A 155 25.55 4.23 -11.50
C TYR A 155 26.73 5.05 -12.02
N ASN A 156 27.87 4.38 -12.17
CA ASN A 156 29.04 4.89 -12.86
C ASN A 156 29.48 3.90 -13.95
N PRO A 157 29.83 4.34 -15.18
CA PRO A 157 30.46 3.44 -16.15
C PRO A 157 31.79 2.94 -15.60
N ASP A 158 32.08 1.65 -15.74
CA ASP A 158 33.28 1.04 -15.16
C ASP A 158 34.57 1.74 -15.60
N GLY A 159 35.38 2.15 -14.63
CA GLY A 159 36.60 2.94 -14.86
C GLY A 159 36.38 4.44 -15.12
N PHE A 160 35.14 4.95 -15.09
CA PHE A 160 34.83 6.36 -15.34
C PHE A 160 34.10 7.01 -14.14
N PRO A 161 34.39 8.28 -13.82
CA PRO A 161 33.78 8.98 -12.68
C PRO A 161 32.40 9.57 -12.99
N ASN A 162 31.85 9.33 -14.18
CA ASN A 162 30.60 9.93 -14.64
C ASN A 162 29.42 9.35 -13.86
N ASN A 163 28.57 10.22 -13.32
CA ASN A 163 27.34 9.82 -12.64
C ASN A 163 26.21 9.68 -13.65
N ILE A 164 25.60 8.51 -13.68
CA ILE A 164 24.44 8.17 -14.52
C ILE A 164 23.30 7.89 -13.57
N THR A 165 22.22 8.65 -13.70
CA THR A 165 21.09 8.60 -12.78
C THR A 165 19.81 8.46 -13.55
N ASP A 166 18.87 7.73 -12.97
CA ASP A 166 17.49 7.73 -13.39
C ASP A 166 16.58 7.56 -12.17
N TYR A 167 15.29 7.83 -12.34
CA TYR A 167 14.32 7.67 -11.27
C TYR A 167 12.99 7.15 -11.80
N ALA A 168 12.29 6.40 -10.96
CA ALA A 168 10.94 5.93 -11.25
C ALA A 168 10.02 6.15 -10.06
N THR A 169 8.73 6.26 -10.36
CA THR A 169 7.68 6.36 -9.34
C THR A 169 6.62 5.34 -9.61
N ALA A 170 6.08 4.74 -8.55
CA ALA A 170 4.89 3.89 -8.61
C ALA A 170 3.96 4.20 -7.45
N SER A 171 2.67 3.90 -7.60
CA SER A 171 1.69 4.11 -6.56
C SER A 171 0.64 3.01 -6.54
N CYS A 172 0.19 2.65 -5.35
CA CYS A 172 -0.98 1.82 -5.13
C CYS A 172 -1.99 2.54 -4.24
N THR A 173 -3.22 2.07 -4.26
CA THR A 173 -4.26 2.48 -3.33
C THR A 173 -4.36 1.44 -2.23
N VAL A 174 -4.20 1.85 -0.98
CA VAL A 174 -4.59 1.06 0.18
C VAL A 174 -6.05 1.39 0.47
N THR A 175 -6.91 0.40 0.36
CA THR A 175 -8.35 0.54 0.61
C THR A 175 -8.72 -0.04 1.97
N PRO A 176 -9.71 0.52 2.67
CA PRO A 176 -10.23 -0.06 3.89
C PRO A 176 -10.84 -1.45 3.58
N GLY A 177 -10.29 -2.51 4.19
CA GLY A 177 -10.80 -3.89 4.06
C GLY A 177 -11.99 -4.16 4.95
N LEU A 178 -13.00 -3.30 4.90
CA LEU A 178 -14.02 -3.26 5.93
C LEU A 178 -14.83 -4.55 5.93
N GLU A 179 -14.70 -5.31 7.00
CA GLU A 179 -15.49 -6.48 7.25
C GLU A 179 -16.57 -6.15 8.28
N GLY A 180 -17.80 -6.60 8.06
CA GLY A 180 -18.86 -6.32 9.01
C GLY A 180 -20.15 -7.05 8.71
N CYS A 181 -20.58 -7.86 9.67
CA CYS A 181 -21.84 -8.56 9.58
C CYS A 181 -22.95 -7.76 10.26
N THR A 182 -24.07 -7.62 9.55
CA THR A 182 -25.21 -6.83 10.04
C THR A 182 -25.84 -7.47 11.27
N PRO A 183 -26.60 -6.73 12.08
CA PRO A 183 -27.36 -7.36 13.15
C PRO A 183 -28.41 -8.35 12.62
N GLY A 184 -28.80 -8.27 11.34
CA GLY A 184 -29.66 -9.27 10.70
C GLY A 184 -28.95 -10.61 10.47
N PHE A 185 -27.66 -10.58 10.16
CA PHE A 185 -26.82 -11.78 10.09
C PHE A 185 -26.72 -12.43 11.48
N TRP A 186 -26.32 -11.68 12.50
CA TRP A 186 -26.17 -12.21 13.86
C TRP A 186 -27.49 -12.70 14.49
N GLN A 187 -28.63 -12.17 14.03
CA GLN A 187 -29.96 -12.64 14.41
C GLN A 187 -30.31 -14.03 13.86
N GLY A 188 -29.80 -14.41 12.69
CA GLY A 188 -30.37 -15.49 11.88
C GLY A 188 -29.35 -16.40 11.20
N GLY A 189 -29.85 -17.42 10.50
CA GLY A 189 -29.03 -18.31 9.68
C GLY A 189 -27.84 -18.90 10.42
N TYR A 190 -26.68 -18.87 9.76
CA TYR A 190 -25.41 -19.34 10.31
C TYR A 190 -24.92 -18.44 11.45
N GLY A 191 -25.00 -17.11 11.29
CA GLY A 191 -24.56 -16.13 12.29
C GLY A 191 -25.19 -16.30 13.67
N ARG A 192 -26.46 -16.71 13.73
CA ARG A 192 -27.13 -17.02 15.01
C ARG A 192 -26.48 -18.17 15.76
N ASN A 193 -25.94 -19.17 15.07
CA ASN A 193 -25.44 -20.37 15.73
C ASN A 193 -24.07 -20.15 16.38
N LEU A 194 -23.33 -19.12 15.97
CA LEU A 194 -21.95 -18.86 16.42
C LEU A 194 -21.85 -18.40 17.88
N TRP A 195 -22.96 -17.97 18.48
CA TRP A 195 -22.97 -17.36 19.82
C TRP A 195 -24.21 -17.77 20.62
N ASN A 196 -24.66 -19.01 20.41
CA ASN A 196 -25.88 -19.54 21.02
C ASN A 196 -25.61 -20.20 22.38
N GLU A 197 -24.36 -20.56 22.68
CA GLU A 197 -23.97 -21.19 23.93
C GLU A 197 -22.70 -20.58 24.53
N PRO A 198 -22.44 -20.76 25.84
CA PRO A 198 -21.22 -20.23 26.46
C PRO A 198 -19.99 -20.98 25.92
N THR A 199 -18.97 -20.24 25.45
CA THR A 199 -17.79 -20.86 24.81
C THR A 199 -18.21 -21.73 23.62
N ASP A 200 -18.91 -21.10 22.68
CA ASP A 200 -19.55 -21.72 21.54
C ASP A 200 -18.51 -22.40 20.63
N PRO A 201 -18.61 -23.72 20.37
CA PRO A 201 -17.69 -24.45 19.52
C PRO A 201 -17.83 -24.09 18.05
N ASP A 202 -18.97 -23.51 17.64
CA ASP A 202 -19.17 -23.04 16.28
C ASP A 202 -18.52 -21.67 16.05
N TRP A 203 -18.09 -20.96 17.11
CA TRP A 203 -17.30 -19.73 17.00
C TRP A 203 -15.89 -20.05 16.48
N PRO A 204 -15.57 -19.74 15.21
CA PRO A 204 -14.28 -20.10 14.66
C PRO A 204 -13.21 -19.18 15.27
N ASP A 205 -12.13 -19.80 15.75
CA ASP A 205 -10.98 -19.05 16.24
C ASP A 205 -10.23 -18.40 15.06
N ARG A 206 -10.33 -17.08 14.92
CA ARG A 206 -9.50 -16.29 13.98
C ARG A 206 -8.28 -15.72 14.72
N THR A 207 -7.53 -16.59 15.42
CA THR A 207 -6.32 -16.20 16.14
C THR A 207 -5.30 -15.55 15.20
N GLY A 208 -4.88 -14.32 15.53
CA GLY A 208 -3.88 -13.56 14.77
C GLY A 208 -4.36 -12.18 14.30
N GLU A 209 -5.67 -11.93 14.28
CA GLU A 209 -6.27 -10.67 13.77
C GLU A 209 -6.98 -9.84 14.88
N GLY A 210 -6.73 -10.13 16.16
CA GLY A 210 -7.11 -9.25 17.28
C GLY A 210 -8.40 -9.56 18.06
N GLY A 211 -9.26 -10.46 17.59
CA GLY A 211 -10.48 -10.85 18.28
C GLY A 211 -10.29 -11.91 19.37
N THR A 212 -11.41 -12.30 19.98
CA THR A 212 -11.47 -13.20 21.12
C THR A 212 -11.58 -14.67 20.69
N ALA A 213 -10.88 -15.56 21.41
CA ALA A 213 -10.89 -17.00 21.16
C ALA A 213 -12.26 -17.67 21.39
N THR A 214 -13.24 -16.97 21.98
CA THR A 214 -14.59 -17.48 22.27
C THR A 214 -15.61 -16.36 22.11
N ASN A 215 -16.86 -16.69 21.80
CA ASN A 215 -17.95 -15.73 21.79
C ASN A 215 -18.06 -14.96 23.14
N PRO A 216 -18.28 -13.64 23.11
CA PRO A 216 -18.24 -12.82 24.33
C PRO A 216 -19.48 -12.97 25.22
N PHE A 217 -20.61 -13.30 24.63
CA PHE A 217 -21.89 -13.50 25.29
C PHE A 217 -22.76 -14.45 24.47
N THR A 218 -23.89 -14.85 25.06
CA THR A 218 -24.87 -15.74 24.41
C THR A 218 -26.17 -15.01 24.10
N HIS A 219 -27.05 -15.68 23.35
CA HIS A 219 -28.42 -15.23 23.10
C HIS A 219 -29.16 -14.70 24.34
N ASP A 220 -29.10 -15.45 25.44
CA ASP A 220 -29.87 -15.19 26.66
C ASP A 220 -29.19 -14.18 27.60
N THR A 221 -27.99 -13.69 27.25
CA THR A 221 -27.31 -12.67 28.03
C THR A 221 -28.14 -11.38 28.02
N LEU A 222 -28.37 -10.78 29.19
CA LEU A 222 -29.11 -9.53 29.29
C LEU A 222 -28.23 -8.36 28.87
N PHE A 223 -28.69 -7.56 27.92
CA PHE A 223 -27.89 -6.47 27.35
C PHE A 223 -27.46 -5.44 28.40
N CYS A 224 -28.39 -5.03 29.27
CA CYS A 224 -28.10 -4.04 30.31
C CYS A 224 -27.23 -4.57 31.44
N ASP A 225 -27.16 -5.89 31.63
CA ASP A 225 -26.26 -6.50 32.61
C ASP A 225 -24.83 -6.55 32.07
N TYR A 226 -24.67 -6.75 30.76
CA TYR A 226 -23.37 -6.81 30.10
C TYR A 226 -22.79 -5.41 29.82
N PHE A 227 -23.55 -4.54 29.15
CA PHE A 227 -23.08 -3.23 28.70
C PHE A 227 -23.36 -2.08 29.69
N GLY A 228 -24.20 -2.32 30.68
CA GLY A 228 -24.76 -1.26 31.53
C GLY A 228 -25.79 -0.41 30.79
N CYS A 229 -26.77 0.12 31.51
CA CYS A 229 -27.81 0.96 30.92
C CYS A 229 -28.23 2.08 31.89
N LYS A 230 -28.89 3.10 31.34
CA LYS A 230 -29.56 4.11 32.16
C LYS A 230 -30.72 3.50 32.94
N VAL A 231 -30.82 3.81 34.23
CA VAL A 231 -31.92 3.36 35.09
C VAL A 231 -33.27 3.75 34.48
N GLY A 232 -34.19 2.78 34.40
CA GLY A 232 -35.52 2.95 33.82
C GLY A 232 -35.59 2.84 32.30
N THR A 233 -34.50 2.44 31.63
CA THR A 233 -34.53 2.12 30.19
C THR A 233 -35.52 1.00 29.87
N LYS A 234 -36.05 1.02 28.65
CA LYS A 234 -36.89 -0.06 28.10
C LYS A 234 -36.07 -1.24 27.59
N LEU A 235 -34.74 -1.15 27.60
CA LEU A 235 -33.85 -2.27 27.32
C LEU A 235 -33.67 -3.21 28.53
N ALA A 236 -34.08 -2.77 29.73
CA ALA A 236 -33.93 -3.55 30.94
C ALA A 236 -34.68 -4.88 30.83
N GLY A 237 -33.97 -5.99 31.09
CA GLY A 237 -34.53 -7.33 31.01
C GLY A 237 -34.68 -7.90 29.60
N LEU A 238 -34.22 -7.19 28.56
CA LEU A 238 -34.13 -7.76 27.21
C LEU A 238 -32.79 -8.47 27.02
N THR A 239 -32.86 -9.65 26.42
CA THR A 239 -31.71 -10.45 26.01
C THR A 239 -31.06 -9.89 24.75
N MET A 240 -29.79 -10.26 24.50
CA MET A 240 -29.07 -9.88 23.26
C MET A 240 -29.85 -10.31 22.01
N ILE A 241 -30.38 -11.54 22.01
CA ILE A 241 -31.12 -12.07 20.85
C ILE A 241 -32.45 -11.35 20.63
N GLU A 242 -33.14 -10.92 21.70
CA GLU A 242 -34.36 -10.13 21.58
C GLU A 242 -34.08 -8.74 21.03
N ILE A 243 -32.98 -8.10 21.40
CA ILE A 243 -32.62 -6.78 20.88
C ILE A 243 -32.18 -6.87 19.42
N VAL A 244 -31.27 -7.80 19.10
CA VAL A 244 -30.78 -7.95 17.72
C VAL A 244 -31.88 -8.46 16.78
N GLY A 245 -32.75 -9.33 17.32
CA GLY A 245 -33.79 -10.05 16.61
C GLY A 245 -35.10 -9.30 16.39
N THR A 246 -35.23 -8.14 17.02
CA THR A 246 -36.35 -7.24 16.79
C THR A 246 -35.87 -6.06 15.96
N GLY A 247 -36.70 -5.58 15.03
CA GLY A 247 -36.40 -4.32 14.36
C GLY A 247 -36.18 -3.21 15.40
N GLY A 248 -35.29 -2.27 15.13
CA GLY A 248 -34.94 -1.21 16.09
C GLY A 248 -36.13 -0.33 16.53
N GLY A 249 -37.27 -0.42 15.84
CA GLY A 249 -38.49 0.33 16.16
C GLY A 249 -38.26 1.84 16.06
N GLU A 250 -39.05 2.62 16.79
CA GLU A 250 -38.88 4.08 16.84
C GLU A 250 -37.89 4.56 17.90
N MET A 251 -37.41 3.68 18.79
CA MET A 251 -36.56 4.04 19.94
C MET A 251 -35.08 4.11 19.53
N PRO A 252 -34.43 5.30 19.53
CA PRO A 252 -33.02 5.43 19.15
C PRO A 252 -32.09 4.55 20.00
N GLU A 253 -32.38 4.44 21.29
CA GLU A 253 -31.63 3.59 22.22
C GLU A 253 -31.62 2.11 21.81
N ARG A 254 -32.76 1.58 21.34
CA ARG A 254 -32.84 0.18 20.86
C ARG A 254 -32.14 0.01 19.53
N LYS A 255 -32.24 0.98 18.63
CA LYS A 255 -31.51 0.99 17.35
C LYS A 255 -29.99 0.97 17.57
N ALA A 256 -29.53 1.76 18.55
CA ALA A 256 -28.13 1.79 18.96
C ALA A 256 -27.70 0.46 19.56
N ALA A 257 -28.44 -0.06 20.55
CA ALA A 257 -28.13 -1.34 21.20
C ALA A 257 -28.04 -2.49 20.18
N ARG A 258 -28.93 -2.54 19.19
CA ARG A 258 -28.88 -3.53 18.10
C ARG A 258 -27.57 -3.48 17.30
N ASN A 259 -27.09 -2.28 16.97
CA ASN A 259 -25.82 -2.13 16.25
C ASN A 259 -24.60 -2.32 17.15
N VAL A 260 -24.70 -2.01 18.45
CA VAL A 260 -23.66 -2.31 19.45
C VAL A 260 -23.45 -3.81 19.57
N ILE A 261 -24.52 -4.61 19.67
CA ILE A 261 -24.40 -6.07 19.74
C ILE A 261 -23.66 -6.61 18.51
N ALA A 262 -24.09 -6.21 17.31
CA ALA A 262 -23.46 -6.68 16.08
C ALA A 262 -22.00 -6.23 15.96
N ALA A 263 -21.70 -4.97 16.29
CA ALA A 263 -20.33 -4.45 16.20
C ALA A 263 -19.41 -5.10 17.23
N TYR A 264 -19.93 -5.39 18.42
CA TYR A 264 -19.19 -6.12 19.46
C TYR A 264 -18.91 -7.56 19.04
N LEU A 265 -19.87 -8.25 18.41
CA LEU A 265 -19.64 -9.59 17.86
C LEU A 265 -18.65 -9.56 16.69
N ASN A 266 -18.76 -8.57 15.79
CA ASN A 266 -17.82 -8.41 14.67
C ASN A 266 -16.38 -8.19 15.15
N THR A 267 -16.17 -7.26 16.07
CA THR A 267 -14.84 -6.99 16.67
C THR A 267 -14.33 -8.15 17.51
N ALA A 268 -15.21 -8.81 18.29
CA ALA A 268 -14.84 -10.02 19.02
C ALA A 268 -14.45 -11.17 18.07
N TRP A 269 -14.98 -11.20 16.85
CA TRP A 269 -14.64 -12.21 15.84
C TRP A 269 -13.33 -11.92 15.10
N SER A 270 -12.71 -10.76 15.33
CA SER A 270 -11.56 -10.26 14.55
C SER A 270 -11.96 -9.87 13.11
N MET A 271 -13.15 -9.30 12.92
CA MET A 271 -13.44 -8.66 11.63
C MET A 271 -12.59 -7.42 11.50
N ARG A 272 -12.09 -7.16 10.29
CA ARG A 272 -11.37 -5.93 9.90
C ARG A 272 -12.30 -4.71 9.98
N TYR A 273 -12.60 -4.30 11.21
CA TYR A 273 -13.32 -3.08 11.59
C TYR A 273 -12.36 -1.87 11.51
N ASP A 274 -11.55 -1.81 10.46
CA ASP A 274 -10.44 -0.87 10.43
C ASP A 274 -10.88 0.54 10.04
N PHE A 275 -11.09 1.36 11.07
CA PHE A 275 -11.09 2.81 10.96
C PHE A 275 -10.11 3.44 11.98
N GLY A 276 -9.17 2.66 12.53
CA GLY A 276 -8.29 3.08 13.63
C GLY A 276 -9.00 3.50 14.93
N LEU A 277 -10.30 3.18 15.05
CA LEU A 277 -11.17 3.31 16.23
C LEU A 277 -12.25 2.23 16.13
N TYR A 278 -12.57 1.61 17.26
CA TYR A 278 -13.58 0.56 17.42
C TYR A 278 -13.21 -0.79 16.78
N ASP A 279 -11.93 -1.15 16.78
CA ASP A 279 -11.40 -2.43 16.31
C ASP A 279 -11.45 -3.52 17.40
N GLU A 280 -11.47 -3.12 18.67
CA GLU A 280 -11.58 -4.02 19.81
C GLU A 280 -12.98 -3.95 20.48
N PRO A 281 -13.45 -5.08 21.07
CA PRO A 281 -14.73 -5.10 21.78
C PRO A 281 -14.82 -4.06 22.91
N GLY A 282 -13.70 -3.78 23.58
CA GLY A 282 -13.63 -2.79 24.67
C GLY A 282 -14.03 -1.39 24.22
N GLU A 283 -13.69 -1.00 22.99
CA GLU A 283 -13.99 0.31 22.44
C GLU A 283 -15.47 0.46 22.08
N ILE A 284 -16.09 -0.61 21.58
CA ILE A 284 -17.55 -0.66 21.36
C ILE A 284 -18.31 -0.48 22.69
N ALA A 285 -17.85 -1.14 23.76
CA ALA A 285 -18.43 -0.96 25.09
C ALA A 285 -18.22 0.48 25.64
N ALA A 286 -17.06 1.08 25.37
CA ALA A 286 -16.79 2.48 25.74
C ALA A 286 -17.70 3.47 24.99
N LEU A 287 -17.94 3.24 23.69
CA LEU A 287 -18.87 4.03 22.88
C LEU A 287 -20.30 3.97 23.44
N TRP A 288 -20.76 2.77 23.79
CA TRP A 288 -22.07 2.61 24.45
C TRP A 288 -22.13 3.33 25.81
N THR A 289 -21.09 3.18 26.63
CA THR A 289 -20.99 3.86 27.94
C THR A 289 -21.08 5.38 27.78
N SER A 290 -20.39 5.93 26.77
CA SER A 290 -20.48 7.36 26.42
C SER A 290 -21.93 7.74 26.10
N ALA A 291 -22.64 6.95 25.31
CA ALA A 291 -24.05 7.20 24.98
C ALA A 291 -24.97 7.20 26.20
N VAL A 292 -24.79 6.25 27.12
CA VAL A 292 -25.54 6.17 28.38
C VAL A 292 -25.31 7.41 29.25
N SER A 293 -24.07 7.92 29.29
CA SER A 293 -23.72 9.16 30.02
C SER A 293 -24.09 10.46 29.29
N GLY A 294 -24.58 10.37 28.05
CA GLY A 294 -24.95 11.53 27.22
C GLY A 294 -23.77 12.21 26.51
N GLY A 295 -22.62 11.55 26.38
CA GLY A 295 -21.46 12.04 25.62
C GLY A 295 -21.64 11.94 24.10
N ILE A 296 -22.50 11.03 23.64
CA ILE A 296 -22.94 10.88 22.24
C ILE A 296 -24.43 10.50 22.23
N SER A 297 -25.18 10.88 21.20
CA SER A 297 -26.58 10.46 21.11
C SER A 297 -26.69 8.99 20.68
N TYR A 298 -27.73 8.29 21.15
CA TYR A 298 -27.99 6.92 20.67
C TYR A 298 -28.21 6.88 19.15
N MET A 299 -28.77 7.92 18.54
CA MET A 299 -28.95 7.93 17.09
C MET A 299 -27.60 8.01 16.35
N ASP A 300 -26.63 8.78 16.87
CA ASP A 300 -25.31 8.87 16.25
C ASP A 300 -24.57 7.53 16.38
N VAL A 301 -24.66 6.86 17.54
CA VAL A 301 -24.14 5.49 17.70
C VAL A 301 -24.79 4.53 16.72
N HIS A 302 -26.11 4.61 16.54
CA HIS A 302 -26.84 3.80 15.57
C HIS A 302 -26.35 4.04 14.14
N LEU A 303 -26.19 5.28 13.71
CA LEU A 303 -25.74 5.60 12.36
C LEU A 303 -24.29 5.17 12.12
N LEU A 304 -23.40 5.46 13.07
CA LEU A 304 -21.98 5.10 13.01
C LEU A 304 -21.80 3.59 12.89
N LEU A 305 -22.25 2.84 13.90
CA LEU A 305 -22.11 1.38 13.90
C LEU A 305 -23.00 0.73 12.84
N GLY A 306 -24.08 1.38 12.41
CA GLY A 306 -24.90 0.89 11.30
C GLY A 306 -24.15 0.85 9.98
N GLY A 307 -23.31 1.86 9.72
CA GLY A 307 -22.38 1.85 8.61
C GLY A 307 -21.37 0.72 8.73
N TYR A 308 -20.72 0.58 9.88
CA TYR A 308 -19.66 -0.43 10.07
C TYR A 308 -20.18 -1.87 10.07
N ASN A 309 -21.39 -2.10 10.58
CA ASN A 309 -22.02 -3.43 10.54
C ASN A 309 -22.51 -3.81 9.14
N ASN A 310 -22.60 -2.85 8.20
CA ASN A 310 -23.16 -3.07 6.87
C ASN A 310 -22.06 -2.98 5.83
N GLN A 311 -21.06 -3.85 5.99
CA GLN A 311 -19.91 -3.99 5.09
C GLN A 311 -19.94 -5.40 4.47
N GLU A 312 -18.80 -5.91 4.02
CA GLU A 312 -18.71 -7.29 3.52
C GLU A 312 -18.57 -8.25 4.70
N CYS A 313 -19.57 -9.10 4.93
CA CYS A 313 -19.52 -10.08 6.01
C CYS A 313 -18.59 -11.24 5.58
N PRO A 314 -17.46 -11.47 6.27
CA PRO A 314 -16.48 -12.49 5.86
C PRO A 314 -16.92 -13.91 6.23
N ILE A 315 -18.01 -14.03 7.00
CA ILE A 315 -18.54 -15.30 7.47
C ILE A 315 -19.53 -15.84 6.42
N PRO A 316 -19.36 -17.09 5.94
CA PRO A 316 -20.22 -17.73 4.95
C PRO A 316 -21.72 -17.82 5.30
#